data_AF-A0A8I1AGC4-F1
#
_entry.id   AF-A0A8I1AGC4-F1
#
_cell.length_a   1.000
_cell.length_b   1.000
_cell.length_c   1.000
_cell.angle_alpha   90.00
_cell.angle_beta   90.00
_cell.angle_gamma   90.00
#
_symmetry.space_group_name_H-M   'P 1'
#
loop_
_entity.id
_entity.type
_entity.pdbx_description
1 polymer ?
#
loop_
_entity_poly.entity_id
_entity_poly.type
_entity_poly.pdbx_seq_one_letter_code
_entity_poly.pdbx_strand_id
1 'polypeptide(L)'
;MGNKFDIRDADQFVPGVTTMQQAQEKLGTPTATNAMPNGGTLQQWIYTQASVIGGTSSNIAILFDRDGKMVRIASKSQVNTR
;
A
#
# COMPACT_ATOMS: atom_id res chain seq x y z
N MET A 1 13.58 -2.95 -4.47
CA MET A 1 13.13 -1.55 -4.64
C MET A 1 11.93 -1.32 -3.74
N GLY A 2 11.86 -0.18 -3.07
CA GLY A 2 10.85 0.13 -2.04
C GLY A 2 11.19 -0.43 -0.65
N ASN A 3 10.43 0.02 0.36
CA ASN A 3 10.54 -0.48 1.72
C ASN A 3 9.87 -1.85 1.85
N LYS A 4 10.49 -2.77 2.57
CA LYS A 4 9.87 -4.08 2.87
C LYS A 4 8.69 -3.86 3.80
N PHE A 5 7.53 -4.39 3.45
CA PHE A 5 6.33 -4.43 4.28
C PHE A 5 5.73 -5.84 4.25
N ASP A 6 4.94 -6.19 5.26
CA ASP A 6 4.12 -7.40 5.23
C ASP A 6 2.78 -7.09 4.55
N ILE A 7 2.43 -7.83 3.50
CA ILE A 7 1.18 -7.60 2.77
C ILE A 7 -0.06 -7.85 3.65
N ARG A 8 0.10 -8.65 4.72
CA ARG A 8 -0.94 -8.97 5.69
C ARG A 8 -1.23 -7.82 6.65
N ASP A 9 -0.31 -6.85 6.78
CA ASP A 9 -0.56 -5.66 7.60
C ASP A 9 -1.77 -4.88 7.10
N ALA A 10 -2.09 -4.93 5.80
CA ALA A 10 -3.29 -4.28 5.28
C ALA A 10 -4.61 -4.91 5.74
N ASP A 11 -4.61 -6.14 6.28
CA ASP A 11 -5.82 -6.81 6.76
C ASP A 11 -6.32 -6.21 8.09
N GLN A 12 -5.47 -5.45 8.79
CA GLN A 12 -5.85 -4.72 10.00
C GLN A 12 -6.47 -3.35 9.70
N PHE A 13 -6.48 -2.91 8.44
CA PHE A 13 -6.98 -1.60 8.06
C PHE A 13 -8.49 -1.61 7.89
N VAL A 14 -9.14 -0.59 8.45
CA VAL A 14 -10.58 -0.48 8.55
C VAL A 14 -11.04 0.79 7.82
N PRO A 15 -11.90 0.65 6.79
CA PRO A 15 -12.52 1.80 6.13
C PRO A 15 -13.19 2.77 7.10
N GLY A 16 -13.04 4.07 6.86
CA GLY A 16 -13.54 5.16 7.71
C GLY A 16 -12.76 5.38 9.01
N VAL A 17 -11.93 4.43 9.43
CA VAL A 17 -11.18 4.49 10.71
C VAL A 17 -9.71 4.75 10.46
N THR A 18 -9.06 3.89 9.68
CA THR A 18 -7.62 3.94 9.42
C THR A 18 -7.24 5.24 8.72
N THR A 19 -6.26 5.96 9.26
CA THR A 19 -5.73 7.18 8.64
C THR A 19 -4.59 6.89 7.68
N MET A 20 -4.29 7.83 6.78
CA MET A 20 -3.06 7.79 5.98
C MET A 20 -1.82 7.60 6.85
N GLN A 21 -1.72 8.34 7.96
CA GLN A 21 -0.58 8.25 8.87
C GLN A 21 -0.43 6.84 9.45
N GLN A 22 -1.51 6.23 9.93
CA GLN A 22 -1.47 4.86 10.46
C GLN A 22 -1.05 3.83 9.40
N ALA A 23 -1.52 4.00 8.16
CA ALA A 23 -1.10 3.14 7.06
C ALA A 23 0.40 3.30 6.75
N GLN A 24 0.92 4.54 6.78
CA GLN A 24 2.34 4.83 6.58
C GLN A 24 3.21 4.35 7.74
N GLU A 25 2.74 4.42 8.98
CA GLU A 25 3.44 3.87 10.15
C GLU A 25 3.57 2.34 10.07
N LYS A 26 2.58 1.65 9.47
CA LYS A 26 2.63 0.20 9.28
C LYS A 26 3.36 -0.26 8.01
N LEU A 27 3.08 0.36 6.87
CA LEU A 27 3.65 -0.05 5.58
C LEU A 27 4.94 0.68 5.21
N GLY A 28 5.31 1.71 5.99
CA GLY A 28 6.43 2.61 5.70
C GLY A 28 6.05 3.71 4.71
N THR A 29 7.06 4.40 4.17
CA THR A 29 6.86 5.44 3.16
C THR A 29 6.25 4.86 1.87
N PRO A 30 5.15 5.44 1.33
CA PRO A 30 4.58 5.00 0.07
C PRO A 30 5.56 5.24 -1.08
N THR A 31 5.57 4.33 -2.05
CA THR A 31 6.36 4.45 -3.29
C THR A 31 5.76 5.48 -4.23
N ALA A 32 4.44 5.66 -4.20
CA ALA A 32 3.74 6.68 -4.99
C ALA A 32 2.54 7.22 -4.22
N THR A 33 2.24 8.49 -4.46
CA THR A 33 1.03 9.17 -3.95
C THR A 33 0.42 9.95 -5.10
N ASN A 34 -0.85 9.69 -5.41
CA ASN A 34 -1.60 10.35 -6.48
C ASN A 34 -2.84 11.02 -5.90
N ALA A 35 -3.08 12.28 -6.25
CA ALA A 35 -4.33 12.95 -5.95
C ALA A 35 -5.43 12.48 -6.92
N MET A 36 -6.63 12.25 -6.40
CA MET A 36 -7.80 11.82 -7.17
C MET A 36 -8.70 13.03 -7.49
N PRO A 37 -9.44 13.03 -8.61
CA PRO A 37 -10.32 14.14 -9.00
C PRO A 37 -11.40 14.50 -7.95
N ASN A 38 -11.79 13.56 -7.10
CA ASN A 38 -12.77 13.75 -6.03
C ASN A 38 -12.14 14.27 -4.72
N GLY A 39 -10.88 14.73 -4.74
CA GLY A 39 -10.15 15.18 -3.55
C GLY A 39 -9.60 14.05 -2.68
N GLY A 40 -9.81 12.78 -3.06
CA GLY A 40 -9.18 11.65 -2.39
C GLY A 40 -7.70 11.53 -2.73
N THR A 41 -6.99 10.67 -1.99
CA THR A 41 -5.58 10.38 -2.20
C THR A 41 -5.37 8.89 -2.36
N LEU A 42 -4.72 8.46 -3.44
CA LEU A 42 -4.29 7.08 -3.65
C LEU A 42 -2.81 6.96 -3.26
N GLN A 43 -2.51 6.24 -2.18
CA GLN A 43 -1.13 5.91 -1.82
C GLN A 43 -0.83 4.46 -2.18
N GLN A 44 0.37 4.22 -2.70
CA GLN A 44 0.80 2.92 -3.17
C GLN A 44 2.16 2.54 -2.60
N TRP A 45 2.27 1.31 -2.14
CA TRP A 45 3.48 0.66 -1.67
C TRP A 45 3.83 -0.48 -2.62
N ILE A 46 5.05 -0.44 -3.16
CA ILE A 46 5.60 -1.53 -3.96
C ILE A 46 6.91 -1.96 -3.30
N TYR A 47 7.02 -3.25 -3.02
CA TYR A 47 8.27 -3.87 -2.61
C TYR A 47 8.63 -4.96 -3.62
N THR A 48 9.80 -4.86 -4.23
CA THR A 48 10.31 -5.90 -5.13
C THR A 48 11.71 -6.32 -4.69
N GLN A 49 11.92 -7.62 -4.53
CA GLN A 49 13.20 -8.25 -4.25
C GLN A 49 13.47 -9.28 -5.33
N ALA A 50 14.62 -9.19 -5.99
CA ALA A 50 15.09 -10.19 -6.95
C ALA A 50 16.28 -10.94 -6.36
N SER A 51 16.37 -12.24 -6.63
CA SER A 51 17.50 -13.10 -6.28
C SER A 51 17.84 -14.02 -7.45
N VAL A 52 19.00 -14.67 -7.38
CA VAL A 52 19.46 -15.63 -8.40
C VAL A 52 18.52 -16.83 -8.60
N ILE A 53 17.65 -17.13 -7.64
CA ILE A 53 16.75 -18.30 -7.65
C ILE A 53 15.26 -17.90 -7.80
N GLY A 54 14.98 -16.63 -8.11
CA GLY A 54 13.62 -16.11 -8.20
C GLY A 54 13.45 -14.75 -7.53
N GLY A 55 12.26 -14.17 -7.65
CA GLY A 55 11.93 -12.85 -7.10
C GLY A 55 10.59 -12.83 -6.38
N THR A 56 10.41 -11.84 -5.50
CA THR A 56 9.13 -11.52 -4.87
C THR A 56 8.78 -10.08 -5.17
N SER A 57 7.53 -9.83 -5.56
CA SER A 57 6.98 -8.48 -5.67
C SER A 57 5.66 -8.40 -4.90
N SER A 58 5.54 -7.41 -4.03
CA SER A 58 4.35 -7.09 -3.25
C SER A 58 3.87 -5.69 -3.61
N ASN A 59 2.56 -5.54 -3.80
CA ASN A 59 1.89 -4.28 -4.08
C ASN A 59 0.69 -4.12 -3.15
N ILE A 60 0.55 -2.94 -2.57
CA ILE A 60 -0.70 -2.47 -1.93
C ILE A 60 -0.96 -1.05 -2.43
N ALA A 61 -2.17 -0.76 -2.86
CA ALA A 61 -2.66 0.59 -3.05
C ALA A 61 -3.91 0.82 -2.18
N ILE A 62 -3.95 1.94 -1.47
CA ILE A 62 -5.04 2.31 -0.57
C ILE A 62 -5.57 3.67 -1.00
N LEU A 63 -6.89 3.73 -1.19
CA LEU A 63 -7.59 4.98 -1.45
C LEU A 63 -8.03 5.58 -0.11
N PHE A 64 -7.66 6.83 0.10
CA PHE A 64 -8.09 7.67 1.21
C PHE A 64 -9.02 8.78 0.71
N ASP A 65 -9.95 9.19 1.55
CA ASP A 65 -10.82 10.33 1.27
C ASP A 65 -10.08 11.65 1.54
N ARG A 66 -10.81 12.76 1.35
CA ARG A 66 -10.33 14.13 1.58
C ARG A 66 -9.93 14.43 3.02
N ASP A 67 -10.45 13.66 3.98
CA ASP A 67 -10.16 13.79 5.41
C ASP A 67 -9.00 12.87 5.83
N GLY A 68 -8.37 12.19 4.86
CA GLY A 68 -7.25 11.29 5.08
C GLY A 68 -7.65 9.96 5.72
N LYS A 69 -8.94 9.59 5.69
CA LYS A 69 -9.44 8.30 6.16
C LYS A 69 -9.50 7.30 5.01
N MET A 70 -9.17 6.06 5.31
CA MET A 70 -9.21 4.98 4.34
C MET A 70 -10.64 4.80 3.82
N VAL A 71 -10.79 4.75 2.51
CA VAL A 71 -12.03 4.36 1.85
C VAL A 71 -12.00 2.85 1.58
N ARG A 72 -10.92 2.36 0.97
CA ARG A 72 -10.74 0.94 0.62
C ARG A 72 -9.31 0.63 0.20
N ILE A 73 -8.97 -0.66 0.19
CA ILE A 73 -7.84 -1.18 -0.57
C ILE A 73 -8.22 -1.16 -2.05
N ALA A 74 -7.47 -0.43 -2.87
CA ALA A 74 -7.68 -0.31 -4.31
C ALA A 74 -7.02 -1.48 -5.07
N SER A 75 -5.85 -1.92 -4.60
CA SER A 75 -5.16 -3.13 -5.08
C SER A 75 -4.34 -3.77 -3.95
N LYS A 76 -4.25 -5.10 -3.96
CA LYS A 76 -3.38 -5.89 -3.08
C LYS A 76 -2.97 -7.15 -3.83
N SER A 77 -1.67 -7.34 -4.05
CA SER A 77 -1.15 -8.52 -4.75
C SER A 77 0.26 -8.86 -4.31
N GLN A 78 0.58 -10.16 -4.27
CA GLN A 78 1.95 -10.64 -4.12
C GLN A 78 2.23 -11.68 -5.20
N VAL A 79 3.35 -11.51 -5.89
CA VAL A 79 3.83 -12.42 -6.93
C VAL A 79 5.18 -12.95 -6.50
N ASN A 80 5.34 -14.27 -6.56
CA ASN A 80 6.64 -14.92 -6.42
C ASN A 80 7.00 -15.52 -7.78
N THR A 81 8.12 -15.13 -8.35
CA THR A 81 8.69 -15.74 -9.56
C THR A 81 9.74 -16.76 -9.14
N ARG A 82 9.71 -17.95 -9.76
CA ARG A 82 10.69 -19.02 -9.60
C ARG A 82 11.53 -19.12 -10.87
#